data_AF-A0A848YZ32-F1
#
_entry.id   AF-A0A848YZ32-F1
#
_cell.length_a   1.000
_cell.length_b   1.000
_cell.length_c   1.000
_cell.angle_alpha   90.00
_cell.angle_beta   90.00
_cell.angle_gamma   90.00
#
_symmetry.space_group_name_H-M   'P 1'
#
loop_
_entity.id
_entity.type
_entity.pdbx_description
1 polymer ?
#
loop_
_entity_poly.entity_id
_entity_poly.type
_entity_poly.pdbx_seq_one_letter_code
_entity_poly.pdbx_strand_id
1 'polypeptide(L)'
;MTTSDSTAKKPLWLSIEENILGLDAQDLSENNMESSIQRIAGELDNSGYNVSRHGGNMIQLREAMNETRNVGRPFMKDFSAAITALTMEDVADPYLATNTLISDLGKTWPELKRSERRPDVIGIVEKTKLDLLIAKAKGLPDDKGIRLLIEEEVAPKVITEALEITDEKLKQVNTDIENERAERARVAKLLEAVEGKTDAEKVKHLFENNVSEDLIIEMAKVDRGAIDAAKQAMEAELGEKQRLAEEAAARKKAEAEGPALEDIAPDQMLEHIEAIREIMEFSDVEKEIRTMCEQSSIPKSLVDIAVSEPDKLDELEKKAEG
;
A
#
# COMPACT_ATOMS: atom_id res chain seq x y z
N MET A 1 2.13 -13.72 14.60
CA MET A 1 2.61 -14.00 15.99
C MET A 1 1.57 -13.57 17.01
N THR A 2 0.88 -14.53 17.62
CA THR A 2 -0.14 -14.27 18.65
C THR A 2 0.48 -14.19 20.04
N THR A 3 -0.18 -13.45 20.94
CA THR A 3 0.11 -13.48 22.37
C THR A 3 0.16 -14.92 22.84
N SER A 4 1.35 -15.39 23.24
CA SER A 4 1.44 -16.53 24.15
C SER A 4 0.52 -16.22 25.33
N ASP A 5 -0.54 -17.02 25.50
CA ASP A 5 -1.52 -16.86 26.56
C ASP A 5 -0.78 -16.67 27.90
N SER A 6 -0.79 -15.44 28.43
CA SER A 6 -0.12 -15.09 29.70
C SER A 6 -0.77 -15.77 30.92
N THR A 7 -1.79 -16.58 30.69
CA THR A 7 -2.56 -17.35 31.67
C THR A 7 -1.97 -18.74 31.94
N ALA A 8 -1.00 -19.21 31.14
CA ALA A 8 -0.30 -20.46 31.42
C ALA A 8 0.72 -20.26 32.57
N LYS A 9 0.57 -21.04 33.64
CA LYS A 9 1.56 -21.10 34.72
C LYS A 9 2.93 -21.44 34.12
N LYS A 10 3.96 -20.66 34.46
CA LYS A 10 5.34 -20.89 34.03
C LYS A 10 5.72 -22.37 34.28
N PRO A 11 6.43 -23.03 33.36
CA PRO A 11 6.84 -24.42 33.60
C PRO A 11 7.75 -24.50 34.82
N LEU A 12 7.65 -25.62 35.56
CA LEU A 12 8.37 -25.83 36.81
C LEU A 12 9.88 -25.71 36.61
N TRP A 13 10.43 -26.29 35.54
CA TRP A 13 11.87 -26.30 35.30
C TRP A 13 12.43 -24.88 35.13
N LEU A 14 11.74 -23.96 34.44
CA LEU A 14 12.16 -22.55 34.36
C LEU A 14 12.10 -21.89 35.73
N SER A 15 11.05 -22.16 36.51
CA SER A 15 10.92 -21.60 37.86
C SER A 15 12.02 -22.08 38.81
N ILE A 16 12.44 -23.35 38.68
CA ILE A 16 13.59 -23.89 39.40
C ILE A 16 14.86 -23.11 39.04
N GLU A 17 15.16 -23.00 37.74
CA GLU A 17 16.40 -22.36 37.26
C GLU A 17 16.47 -20.87 37.61
N GLU A 18 15.33 -20.17 37.63
CA GLU A 18 15.24 -18.78 38.08
C GLU A 18 15.52 -18.61 39.58
N ASN A 19 15.06 -19.54 40.43
CA ASN A 19 15.40 -19.51 41.86
C ASN A 19 16.88 -19.88 42.10
N ILE A 20 17.42 -20.81 41.31
CA ILE A 20 18.85 -21.17 41.36
C ILE A 20 19.75 -20.00 40.96
N LEU A 21 19.33 -19.18 39.98
CA LEU A 21 20.08 -17.99 39.56
C LEU A 21 20.36 -17.01 40.71
N GLY A 22 19.47 -16.96 41.71
CA GLY A 22 19.60 -16.11 42.89
C GLY A 22 20.56 -16.63 43.98
N LEU A 23 21.08 -17.86 43.83
CA LEU A 23 22.00 -18.47 44.79
C LEU A 23 23.44 -17.96 44.63
N ASP A 24 24.18 -17.94 45.72
CA ASP A 24 25.63 -17.70 45.71
C ASP A 24 26.45 -19.00 45.82
N ALA A 25 27.77 -18.87 45.85
CA ALA A 25 28.68 -20.02 45.95
C ALA A 25 28.60 -20.75 47.32
N GLN A 26 28.20 -20.06 48.38
CA GLN A 26 28.04 -20.66 49.71
C GLN A 26 26.77 -21.52 49.77
N ASP A 27 25.70 -21.07 49.12
CA ASP A 27 24.44 -21.83 49.00
C ASP A 27 24.62 -23.18 48.29
N LEU A 28 25.58 -23.26 47.36
CA LEU A 28 25.92 -24.46 46.57
C LEU A 28 27.00 -25.35 47.22
N SER A 29 27.49 -24.98 48.41
CA SER A 29 28.47 -25.78 49.15
C SER A 29 27.87 -27.07 49.69
N GLU A 30 28.68 -28.11 49.89
CA GLU A 30 28.20 -29.43 50.36
C GLU A 30 27.38 -29.36 51.66
N ASN A 31 27.80 -28.49 52.58
CA ASN A 31 27.15 -28.35 53.88
C ASN A 31 25.81 -27.60 53.82
N ASN A 32 25.60 -26.79 52.79
CA ASN A 32 24.40 -25.94 52.64
C ASN A 32 23.44 -26.45 51.56
N MET A 33 23.89 -27.35 50.69
CA MET A 33 23.15 -27.82 49.52
C MET A 33 21.74 -28.30 49.84
N GLU A 34 21.58 -29.16 50.84
CA GLU A 34 20.27 -29.69 51.23
C GLU A 34 19.37 -28.59 51.80
N SER A 35 19.91 -27.69 52.61
CA SER A 35 19.16 -26.55 53.16
C SER A 35 18.69 -25.60 52.05
N SER A 36 19.53 -25.32 51.05
CA SER A 36 19.19 -24.54 49.87
C SER A 36 18.09 -25.21 49.04
N ILE A 37 18.19 -26.53 48.83
CA ILE A 37 17.18 -27.33 48.13
C ILE A 37 15.83 -27.26 48.84
N GLN A 38 15.79 -27.42 50.17
CA GLN A 38 14.55 -27.35 50.95
C GLN A 38 13.95 -25.93 50.93
N ARG A 39 14.80 -24.89 50.98
CA ARG A 39 14.37 -23.50 50.87
C ARG A 39 13.69 -23.23 49.53
N ILE A 40 14.34 -23.57 48.41
CA ILE A 40 13.76 -23.41 47.07
C ILE A 40 12.48 -24.23 46.91
N ALA A 41 12.45 -25.48 47.43
CA ALA A 41 11.25 -26.29 47.38
C ALA A 41 10.06 -25.61 48.10
N GLY A 42 10.30 -25.00 49.26
CA GLY A 42 9.27 -24.22 49.98
C GLY A 42 8.81 -22.97 49.22
N GLU A 43 9.72 -22.25 48.58
CA GLU A 43 9.40 -21.08 47.72
C GLU A 43 8.52 -21.50 46.53
N LEU A 44 8.86 -22.61 45.88
CA LEU A 44 8.09 -23.18 44.76
C LEU A 44 6.74 -23.76 45.20
N ASP A 45 6.65 -24.31 46.41
CA ASP A 45 5.37 -24.74 47.00
C ASP A 45 4.41 -23.58 47.22
N ASN A 46 4.91 -22.45 47.73
CA ASN A 46 4.12 -21.22 47.89
C ASN A 46 3.62 -20.69 46.54
N SER A 47 4.35 -20.97 45.46
CA SER A 47 3.96 -20.70 44.07
C SER A 47 3.04 -21.78 43.47
N GLY A 48 2.63 -22.75 44.28
CA GLY A 48 1.69 -23.82 43.94
C GLY A 48 2.28 -24.97 43.13
N TYR A 49 3.61 -25.11 43.04
CA TYR A 49 4.24 -26.20 42.29
C TYR A 49 4.31 -27.53 43.05
N ASN A 50 4.05 -27.53 44.36
CA ASN A 50 4.03 -28.74 45.21
C ASN A 50 5.31 -29.59 45.09
N VAL A 51 6.48 -28.94 45.00
CA VAL A 51 7.80 -29.56 44.89
C VAL A 51 8.12 -30.44 46.10
N SER A 52 7.92 -29.96 47.34
CA SER A 52 8.27 -30.75 48.53
C SER A 52 7.35 -31.97 48.72
N ARG A 53 6.14 -31.90 48.15
CA ARG A 53 5.09 -32.93 48.26
C ARG A 53 5.05 -33.89 47.06
N HIS A 54 5.87 -33.66 46.04
CA HIS A 54 5.90 -34.47 44.82
C HIS A 54 7.33 -34.94 44.51
N GLY A 55 7.58 -36.24 44.67
CA GLY A 55 8.92 -36.82 44.54
C GLY A 55 9.59 -36.54 43.19
N GLY A 56 8.83 -36.56 42.08
CA GLY A 56 9.38 -36.24 40.76
C GLY A 56 9.82 -34.77 40.62
N ASN A 57 9.08 -33.85 41.23
CA ASN A 57 9.43 -32.42 41.20
C ASN A 57 10.65 -32.15 42.07
N MET A 58 10.73 -32.85 43.21
CA MET A 58 11.89 -32.79 44.09
C MET A 58 13.14 -33.35 43.41
N ILE A 59 13.02 -34.43 42.64
CA ILE A 59 14.13 -34.98 41.84
C ILE A 59 14.59 -33.95 40.81
N GLN A 60 13.67 -33.33 40.07
CA GLN A 60 14.00 -32.31 39.07
C GLN A 60 14.79 -31.12 39.68
N LEU A 61 14.38 -30.62 40.85
CA LEU A 61 15.11 -29.56 41.56
C LEU A 61 16.51 -30.01 42.00
N ARG A 62 16.65 -31.25 42.50
CA ARG A 62 17.96 -31.80 42.89
C ARG A 62 18.88 -31.96 41.69
N GLU A 63 18.36 -32.41 40.55
CA GLU A 63 19.11 -32.54 39.30
C GLU A 63 19.65 -31.18 38.85
N ALA A 64 18.79 -30.15 38.75
CA ALA A 64 19.18 -28.80 38.36
C ALA A 64 20.23 -28.17 39.31
N MET A 65 20.04 -28.36 40.62
CA MET A 65 21.00 -27.90 41.64
C MET A 65 22.35 -28.60 41.48
N ASN A 66 22.37 -29.93 41.28
CA ASN A 66 23.59 -30.70 41.08
C ASN A 66 24.30 -30.29 39.78
N GLU A 67 23.57 -30.11 38.68
CA GLU A 67 24.15 -29.61 37.43
C GLU A 67 24.78 -28.23 37.62
N THR A 68 24.07 -27.30 38.28
CA THR A 68 24.60 -25.96 38.57
C THR A 68 25.89 -26.00 39.38
N ARG A 69 25.94 -26.87 40.40
CA ARG A 69 27.15 -27.09 41.20
C ARG A 69 28.29 -27.67 40.35
N ASN A 70 28.01 -28.65 39.50
CA ASN A 70 29.00 -29.33 38.67
C ASN A 70 29.59 -28.40 37.59
N VAL A 71 28.75 -27.58 36.96
CA VAL A 71 29.16 -26.60 35.94
C VAL A 71 29.82 -25.37 36.59
N GLY A 72 29.50 -25.08 37.86
CA GLY A 72 30.06 -23.98 38.64
C GLY A 72 29.43 -22.61 38.35
N ARG A 73 28.30 -22.57 37.61
CA ARG A 73 27.51 -21.37 37.36
C ARG A 73 26.05 -21.74 37.05
N PRO A 74 25.07 -20.86 37.26
CA PRO A 74 23.66 -21.14 36.97
C PRO A 74 23.35 -21.25 35.46
N PHE A 75 22.48 -22.19 35.10
CA PHE A 75 21.97 -22.39 33.73
C PHE A 75 21.42 -21.10 33.12
N MET A 76 20.61 -20.35 33.87
CA MET A 76 19.96 -19.13 33.38
C MET A 76 20.96 -18.08 32.89
N LYS A 77 22.20 -18.05 33.40
CA LYS A 77 23.23 -17.13 32.88
C LYS A 77 23.58 -17.44 31.43
N ASP A 78 23.86 -18.71 31.14
CA ASP A 78 24.21 -19.15 29.79
C ASP A 78 23.00 -19.06 28.86
N PHE A 79 21.82 -19.46 29.34
CA PHE A 79 20.59 -19.43 28.57
C PHE A 79 20.18 -18.00 28.19
N SER A 80 20.14 -17.07 29.15
CA SER A 80 19.81 -15.66 28.88
C SER A 80 20.84 -14.98 27.98
N ALA A 81 22.13 -15.31 28.13
CA ALA A 81 23.17 -14.79 27.24
C ALA A 81 22.98 -15.29 25.80
N ALA A 82 22.66 -16.57 25.62
CA ALA A 82 22.41 -17.14 24.30
C ALA A 82 21.15 -16.56 23.65
N ILE A 83 20.06 -16.37 24.41
CA ILE A 83 18.84 -15.70 23.92
C ILE A 83 19.12 -14.25 23.52
N THR A 84 19.90 -13.51 24.32
CA THR A 84 20.25 -12.11 24.04
C THR A 84 21.13 -11.97 22.81
N ALA A 85 21.91 -13.00 22.47
CA ALA A 85 22.79 -13.01 21.31
C ALA A 85 22.05 -13.30 19.99
N LEU A 86 20.79 -13.75 20.03
CA LEU A 86 20.01 -14.05 18.83
C LEU A 86 19.74 -12.78 18.01
N THR A 87 19.96 -12.87 16.69
CA THR A 87 19.61 -11.81 15.74
C THR A 87 18.30 -12.11 15.01
N MET A 88 17.84 -11.14 14.20
CA MET A 88 16.67 -11.30 13.32
C MET A 88 16.83 -12.45 12.33
N GLU A 89 18.05 -12.66 11.82
CA GLU A 89 18.38 -13.75 10.91
C GLU A 89 18.34 -15.10 11.62
N ASP A 90 18.87 -15.18 12.84
CA ASP A 90 18.86 -16.42 13.62
C ASP A 90 17.42 -16.90 13.87
N VAL A 91 16.53 -15.99 14.26
CA VAL A 91 15.14 -16.29 14.60
C VAL A 91 14.19 -16.26 13.40
N ALA A 92 14.70 -16.13 12.18
CA ALA A 92 13.88 -16.20 10.97
C ALA A 92 13.09 -17.51 10.93
N ASP A 93 13.74 -18.62 11.30
CA ASP A 93 13.15 -19.92 11.60
C ASP A 93 13.26 -20.23 13.12
N PRO A 94 12.21 -19.98 13.91
CA PRO A 94 12.21 -20.21 15.35
C PRO A 94 12.49 -21.67 15.74
N TYR A 95 12.10 -22.65 14.91
CA TYR A 95 12.31 -24.06 15.21
C TYR A 95 13.77 -24.45 14.99
N LEU A 96 14.39 -23.95 13.93
CA LEU A 96 15.82 -24.15 13.68
C LEU A 96 16.67 -23.47 14.75
N ALA A 97 16.34 -22.21 15.09
CA ALA A 97 16.99 -21.48 16.16
C ALA A 97 16.91 -22.25 17.50
N THR A 98 15.72 -22.76 17.84
CA THR A 98 15.52 -23.57 19.04
C THR A 98 16.36 -24.84 19.02
N ASN A 99 16.41 -25.57 17.89
CA ASN A 99 17.22 -26.78 17.80
C ASN A 99 18.71 -26.49 17.98
N THR A 100 19.19 -25.38 17.41
CA THR A 100 20.59 -24.94 17.53
C THR A 100 20.90 -24.59 18.98
N LEU A 101 20.03 -23.78 19.61
CA LEU A 101 20.15 -23.38 21.00
C LEU A 101 20.19 -24.59 21.96
N ILE A 102 19.25 -25.54 21.81
CA ILE A 102 19.20 -26.76 22.62
C ILE A 102 20.41 -27.65 22.36
N SER A 103 20.87 -27.76 21.11
CA SER A 103 22.03 -28.57 20.75
C SER A 103 23.30 -28.03 21.40
N ASP A 104 23.52 -26.72 21.33
CA ASP A 104 24.74 -26.08 21.80
C ASP A 104 24.78 -25.95 23.32
N LEU A 105 23.72 -25.39 23.94
CA LEU A 105 23.64 -25.31 25.39
C LEU A 105 23.53 -26.69 26.03
N GLY A 106 22.85 -27.64 25.37
CA GLY A 106 22.68 -29.00 25.86
C GLY A 106 23.97 -29.83 25.92
N LYS A 107 25.09 -29.34 25.38
CA LYS A 107 26.42 -29.93 25.61
C LYS A 107 26.88 -29.71 27.06
N THR A 108 26.56 -28.54 27.62
CA THR A 108 26.87 -28.15 29.00
C THR A 108 25.73 -28.49 29.96
N TRP A 109 24.49 -28.40 29.47
CA TRP A 109 23.25 -28.56 30.24
C TRP A 109 22.39 -29.68 29.67
N PRO A 110 22.76 -30.97 29.88
CA PRO A 110 22.09 -32.12 29.25
C PRO A 110 20.58 -32.14 29.46
N GLU A 111 20.12 -31.68 30.61
CA GLU A 111 18.72 -31.57 30.99
C GLU A 111 17.88 -30.68 30.06
N LEU A 112 18.49 -29.70 29.38
CA LEU A 112 17.82 -28.89 28.36
C LEU A 112 17.34 -29.72 27.15
N LYS A 113 17.98 -30.86 26.87
CA LYS A 113 17.65 -31.72 25.73
C LYS A 113 16.38 -32.54 25.94
N ARG A 114 15.79 -32.53 27.14
CA ARG A 114 14.52 -33.23 27.39
C ARG A 114 13.44 -32.67 26.48
N SER A 115 12.70 -33.56 25.82
CA SER A 115 11.67 -33.20 24.85
C SER A 115 10.57 -32.31 25.46
N GLU A 116 10.30 -32.46 26.75
CA GLU A 116 9.33 -31.66 27.50
C GLU A 116 9.68 -30.17 27.58
N ARG A 117 10.97 -29.79 27.51
CA ARG A 117 11.40 -28.39 27.57
C ARG A 117 11.37 -27.69 26.21
N ARG A 118 11.30 -28.47 25.12
CA ARG A 118 11.39 -27.93 23.75
C ARG A 118 10.26 -26.95 23.41
N PRO A 119 8.97 -27.21 23.74
CA PRO A 119 7.91 -26.23 23.48
C PRO A 119 8.12 -24.90 24.21
N ASP A 120 8.62 -24.95 25.46
CA ASP A 120 8.90 -23.76 26.25
C ASP A 120 10.04 -22.94 25.63
N VAL A 121 11.11 -23.59 25.17
CA VAL A 121 12.23 -22.93 24.48
C VAL A 121 11.77 -22.32 23.15
N ILE A 122 10.91 -23.01 22.39
CA ILE A 122 10.30 -22.46 21.16
C ILE A 122 9.55 -21.17 21.49
N GLY A 123 8.70 -21.19 22.53
CA GLY A 123 7.95 -20.00 22.94
C GLY A 123 8.84 -18.83 23.34
N ILE A 124 9.98 -19.09 23.98
CA ILE A 124 10.96 -18.05 24.32
C ILE A 124 11.63 -17.47 23.06
N VAL A 125 12.00 -18.32 22.09
CA VAL A 125 12.60 -17.89 20.83
C VAL A 125 11.60 -17.09 19.98
N GLU A 126 10.34 -17.53 19.90
CA GLU A 126 9.27 -16.80 19.21
C GLU A 126 8.99 -15.45 19.87
N LYS A 127 8.99 -15.38 21.20
CA LYS A 127 8.91 -14.11 21.92
C LYS A 127 10.10 -13.20 21.61
N THR A 128 11.31 -13.76 21.57
CA THR A 128 12.52 -13.01 21.23
C THR A 128 12.44 -12.44 19.81
N LYS A 129 11.93 -13.21 18.85
CA LYS A 129 11.63 -12.73 17.48
C LYS A 129 10.67 -11.55 17.50
N LEU A 130 9.58 -11.66 18.27
CA LEU A 130 8.61 -10.57 18.40
C LEU A 130 9.25 -9.32 19.02
N ASP A 131 10.05 -9.45 20.08
CA ASP A 131 10.73 -8.34 20.73
C ASP A 131 11.72 -7.65 19.78
N LEU A 132 12.47 -8.42 18.98
CA LEU A 132 13.37 -7.90 17.94
C LEU A 132 12.60 -7.17 16.83
N LEU A 133 11.46 -7.71 16.38
CA LEU A 133 10.59 -7.06 15.41
C LEU A 133 10.03 -5.73 15.93
N ILE A 134 9.58 -5.70 17.19
CA ILE A 134 9.09 -4.48 17.84
C ILE A 134 10.22 -3.46 17.94
N ALA A 135 11.43 -3.87 18.35
CA ALA A 135 12.59 -2.97 18.42
C ALA A 135 12.92 -2.38 17.04
N LYS A 136 12.90 -3.21 15.99
CA LYS A 136 13.09 -2.76 14.60
C LYS A 136 11.99 -1.79 14.17
N ALA A 137 10.72 -2.10 14.47
CA ALA A 137 9.58 -1.25 14.13
C ALA A 137 9.66 0.13 14.80
N LYS A 138 10.07 0.20 16.08
CA LYS A 138 10.28 1.46 16.81
C LYS A 138 11.40 2.33 16.22
N GLY A 139 12.38 1.72 15.55
CA GLY A 139 13.46 2.42 14.88
C GLY A 139 13.10 3.00 13.51
N LEU A 140 11.94 2.64 12.96
CA LEU A 140 11.49 3.12 11.64
C LEU A 140 10.69 4.43 11.77
N PRO A 141 10.88 5.38 10.83
CA PRO A 141 10.11 6.63 10.83
C PRO A 141 8.66 6.42 10.37
N ASP A 142 7.79 7.33 10.80
CA ASP A 142 6.39 7.39 10.41
C ASP A 142 5.64 6.06 10.64
N ASP A 143 4.70 5.73 9.74
CA ASP A 143 3.88 4.53 9.82
C ASP A 143 4.61 3.26 9.33
N LYS A 144 5.89 3.36 8.97
CA LYS A 144 6.67 2.23 8.42
C LYS A 144 6.84 1.12 9.46
N GLY A 145 7.00 1.47 10.74
CA GLY A 145 7.04 0.50 11.83
C GLY A 145 5.74 -0.28 11.96
N ILE A 146 4.59 0.41 11.85
CA ILE A 146 3.26 -0.20 11.92
C ILE A 146 3.05 -1.16 10.73
N ARG A 147 3.39 -0.70 9.52
CA ARG A 147 3.31 -1.50 8.28
C ARG A 147 4.13 -2.79 8.38
N LEU A 148 5.38 -2.70 8.85
CA LEU A 148 6.25 -3.86 9.05
C LEU A 148 5.59 -4.92 9.95
N LEU A 149 5.02 -4.51 11.09
CA LEU A 149 4.40 -5.46 12.02
C LEU A 149 3.11 -6.08 11.48
N ILE A 150 2.34 -5.33 10.67
CA ILE A 150 1.17 -5.86 9.96
C ILE A 150 1.59 -6.91 8.92
N GLU A 151 2.66 -6.63 8.15
CA GLU A 151 3.20 -7.55 7.15
C GLU A 151 3.75 -8.84 7.77
N GLU A 152 4.38 -8.75 8.95
CA GLU A 152 4.85 -9.89 9.75
C GLU A 152 3.73 -10.60 10.54
N GLU A 153 2.46 -10.26 10.25
CA GLU A 153 1.26 -10.87 10.85
C GLU A 153 1.27 -10.82 12.39
N VAL A 154 1.76 -9.72 12.97
CA VAL A 154 1.71 -9.49 14.42
C VAL A 154 0.28 -9.12 14.81
N ALA A 155 -0.21 -9.70 15.90
CA ALA A 155 -1.59 -9.47 16.35
C ALA A 155 -1.85 -7.97 16.63
N PRO A 156 -3.00 -7.40 16.21
CA PRO A 156 -3.30 -5.96 16.36
C PRO A 156 -3.08 -5.42 17.77
N LYS A 157 -3.56 -6.14 18.79
CA LYS A 157 -3.41 -5.77 20.20
C LYS A 157 -1.94 -5.66 20.64
N VAL A 158 -1.08 -6.54 20.13
CA VAL A 158 0.36 -6.50 20.43
C VAL A 158 0.99 -5.28 19.78
N ILE A 159 0.57 -4.92 18.57
CA ILE A 159 1.08 -3.73 17.87
C ILE A 159 0.71 -2.46 18.64
N THR A 160 -0.56 -2.32 19.06
CA THR A 160 -1.03 -1.12 19.76
C THR A 160 -0.36 -0.95 21.12
N GLU A 161 -0.24 -2.04 21.89
CA GLU A 161 0.48 -2.03 23.17
C GLU A 161 1.97 -1.75 23.00
N ALA A 162 2.64 -2.41 22.04
CA ALA A 162 4.09 -2.32 21.88
C ALA A 162 4.55 -0.97 21.34
N LEU A 163 3.82 -0.40 20.37
CA LEU A 163 4.13 0.89 19.77
C LEU A 163 3.46 2.07 20.48
N GLU A 164 2.65 1.82 21.52
CA GLU A 164 1.93 2.85 22.28
C GLU A 164 1.03 3.73 21.38
N ILE A 165 0.38 3.10 20.39
CA ILE A 165 -0.52 3.75 19.44
C ILE A 165 -1.99 3.41 19.74
N THR A 166 -2.91 4.21 19.19
CA THR A 166 -4.35 3.94 19.33
C THR A 166 -4.86 2.96 18.28
N ASP A 167 -5.99 2.32 18.59
CA ASP A 167 -6.70 1.43 17.65
C ASP A 167 -7.12 2.17 16.37
N GLU A 168 -7.47 3.46 16.47
CA GLU A 168 -7.80 4.29 15.31
C GLU A 168 -6.61 4.48 14.37
N LYS A 169 -5.42 4.71 14.94
CA LYS A 169 -4.20 4.86 14.13
C LYS A 169 -3.85 3.55 13.43
N LEU A 170 -3.95 2.42 14.12
CA LEU A 170 -3.72 1.11 13.51
C LEU A 170 -4.76 0.82 12.41
N LYS A 171 -6.03 1.18 12.62
CA LYS A 171 -7.08 1.03 11.61
C LYS A 171 -6.81 1.88 10.37
N GLN A 172 -6.39 3.14 10.54
CA GLN A 172 -6.03 4.02 9.43
C GLN A 172 -4.94 3.39 8.56
N VAL A 173 -3.85 2.92 9.17
CA VAL A 173 -2.73 2.29 8.43
C VAL A 173 -3.18 1.02 7.71
N ASN A 174 -4.05 0.20 8.32
CA ASN A 174 -4.62 -0.97 7.64
C ASN A 174 -5.45 -0.57 6.41
N THR A 175 -6.31 0.44 6.53
CA THR A 175 -7.08 0.95 5.39
C THR A 175 -6.18 1.49 4.28
N ASP A 176 -5.08 2.18 4.63
CA ASP A 176 -4.12 2.68 3.64
C ASP A 176 -3.43 1.52 2.89
N ILE A 177 -3.01 0.46 3.62
CA ILE A 177 -2.44 -0.76 3.02
C ILE A 177 -3.47 -1.45 2.11
N GLU A 178 -4.72 -1.57 2.52
CA GLU A 178 -5.79 -2.17 1.72
C GLU A 178 -6.05 -1.39 0.43
N ASN A 179 -6.10 -0.06 0.51
CA ASN A 179 -6.26 0.82 -0.65
C ASN A 179 -5.07 0.67 -1.61
N GLU A 180 -3.83 0.65 -1.11
CA GLU A 180 -2.64 0.43 -1.93
C GLU A 180 -2.65 -0.95 -2.60
N ARG A 181 -3.05 -2.01 -1.89
CA ARG A 181 -3.19 -3.36 -2.46
C ARG A 181 -4.29 -3.42 -3.52
N ALA A 182 -5.42 -2.77 -3.28
CA ALA A 182 -6.52 -2.69 -4.24
C ALA A 182 -6.09 -1.93 -5.51
N GLU A 183 -5.36 -0.83 -5.35
CA GLU A 183 -4.83 -0.06 -6.46
C GLU A 183 -3.79 -0.86 -7.26
N ARG A 184 -2.85 -1.55 -6.58
CA ARG A 184 -1.90 -2.46 -7.26
C ARG A 184 -2.62 -3.57 -8.02
N ALA A 185 -3.69 -4.14 -7.46
CA ALA A 185 -4.50 -5.15 -8.15
C ALA A 185 -5.25 -4.57 -9.37
N ARG A 186 -5.74 -3.31 -9.28
CA ARG A 186 -6.31 -2.59 -10.41
C ARG A 186 -5.28 -2.38 -11.52
N VAL A 187 -4.08 -1.90 -11.16
CA VAL A 187 -2.96 -1.69 -12.10
C VAL A 187 -2.53 -3.00 -12.75
N ALA A 188 -2.48 -4.11 -12.01
CA ALA A 188 -2.14 -5.41 -12.58
C ALA A 188 -3.14 -5.82 -13.69
N LYS A 189 -4.44 -5.64 -13.46
CA LYS A 189 -5.48 -5.90 -14.49
C LYS A 189 -5.36 -4.97 -15.70
N LEU A 190 -4.99 -3.71 -15.51
CA LEU A 190 -4.73 -2.80 -16.62
C LEU A 190 -3.52 -3.25 -17.45
N LEU A 191 -2.47 -3.74 -16.78
CA LEU A 191 -1.28 -4.28 -17.45
C LEU A 191 -1.56 -5.54 -18.27
N GLU A 192 -2.45 -6.42 -17.81
CA GLU A 192 -2.92 -7.59 -18.59
C GLU A 192 -3.56 -7.17 -19.93
N ALA A 193 -4.33 -6.08 -19.95
CA ALA A 193 -4.98 -5.59 -21.18
C ALA A 193 -3.99 -5.02 -22.22
N VAL A 194 -2.77 -4.73 -21.80
CA VAL A 194 -1.68 -4.20 -22.64
C VAL A 194 -0.48 -5.15 -22.68
N GLU A 195 -0.70 -6.43 -22.37
CA GLU A 195 0.32 -7.45 -22.46
C GLU A 195 0.86 -7.55 -23.91
N GLY A 196 2.19 -7.60 -24.04
CA GLY A 196 2.87 -7.66 -25.35
C GLY A 196 2.95 -6.33 -26.12
N LYS A 197 2.37 -5.23 -25.61
CA LYS A 197 2.52 -3.90 -26.20
C LYS A 197 3.85 -3.25 -25.87
N THR A 198 4.17 -2.15 -26.55
CA THR A 198 5.37 -1.35 -26.26
C THR A 198 5.24 -0.63 -24.92
N ASP A 199 6.37 -0.28 -24.30
CA ASP A 199 6.34 0.41 -23.01
C ASP A 199 5.65 1.78 -23.09
N ALA A 200 5.79 2.49 -24.21
CA ALA A 200 5.07 3.73 -24.45
C ALA A 200 3.54 3.53 -24.45
N GLU A 201 3.04 2.47 -25.08
CA GLU A 201 1.60 2.15 -25.10
C GLU A 201 1.09 1.71 -23.73
N LYS A 202 1.88 0.93 -22.97
CA LYS A 202 1.52 0.55 -21.60
C LYS A 202 1.40 1.79 -20.72
N VAL A 203 2.40 2.67 -20.77
CA VAL A 203 2.44 3.90 -19.99
C VAL A 203 1.27 4.81 -20.34
N LYS A 204 1.00 5.01 -21.64
CA LYS A 204 -0.15 5.79 -22.11
C LYS A 204 -1.46 5.24 -21.56
N HIS A 205 -1.67 3.93 -21.67
CA HIS A 205 -2.88 3.28 -21.16
C HIS A 205 -3.05 3.47 -19.64
N LEU A 206 -1.96 3.40 -18.87
CA LEU A 206 -2.00 3.59 -17.42
C LEU A 206 -2.28 5.05 -17.04
N PHE A 207 -1.74 6.02 -17.77
CA PHE A 207 -2.08 7.44 -17.57
C PHE A 207 -3.53 7.75 -17.89
N GLU A 208 -4.06 7.22 -18.99
CA GLU A 208 -5.49 7.35 -19.35
C GLU A 208 -6.41 6.79 -18.26
N ASN A 209 -5.92 5.83 -17.46
CA ASN A 209 -6.62 5.23 -16.33
C ASN A 209 -6.23 5.85 -14.96
N ASN A 210 -5.62 7.04 -14.95
CA ASN A 210 -5.25 7.80 -13.76
C ASN A 210 -4.34 7.04 -12.77
N VAL A 211 -3.42 6.22 -13.27
CA VAL A 211 -2.41 5.56 -12.43
C VAL A 211 -1.26 6.53 -12.14
N SER A 212 -0.75 6.56 -10.92
CA SER A 212 0.39 7.41 -10.55
C SER A 212 1.70 6.95 -11.19
N GLU A 213 2.62 7.88 -11.46
CA GLU A 213 3.93 7.59 -12.06
C GLU A 213 4.73 6.56 -11.26
N ASP A 214 4.74 6.68 -9.94
CA ASP A 214 5.47 5.77 -9.06
C ASP A 214 4.96 4.33 -9.22
N LEU A 215 3.64 4.13 -9.28
CA LEU A 215 3.04 2.81 -9.50
C LEU A 215 3.27 2.30 -10.93
N ILE A 216 3.30 3.18 -11.93
CA ILE A 216 3.63 2.79 -13.32
C ILE A 216 5.06 2.27 -13.38
N ILE A 217 6.02 3.02 -12.83
CA ILE A 217 7.44 2.61 -12.80
C ILE A 217 7.59 1.28 -12.06
N GLU A 218 6.97 1.15 -10.89
CA GLU A 218 7.06 -0.06 -10.06
C GLU A 218 6.44 -1.29 -10.74
N MET A 219 5.18 -1.18 -11.20
CA MET A 219 4.41 -2.34 -11.67
C MET A 219 4.67 -2.66 -13.14
N ALA A 220 4.81 -1.64 -14.00
CA ALA A 220 5.07 -1.84 -15.43
C ALA A 220 6.56 -2.11 -15.72
N LYS A 221 7.44 -1.90 -14.73
CA LYS A 221 8.90 -2.07 -14.83
C LYS A 221 9.51 -1.23 -15.95
N VAL A 222 8.99 -0.02 -16.13
CA VAL A 222 9.47 0.95 -17.12
C VAL A 222 10.38 1.98 -16.45
N ASP A 223 11.33 2.53 -17.21
CA ASP A 223 12.15 3.63 -16.73
C ASP A 223 11.45 4.99 -16.90
N ARG A 224 12.04 6.02 -16.28
CA ARG A 224 11.51 7.39 -16.32
C ARG A 224 11.56 8.00 -17.71
N GLY A 225 12.49 7.58 -18.56
CA GLY A 225 12.57 8.03 -19.96
C GLY A 225 11.36 7.55 -20.78
N ALA A 226 10.88 6.33 -20.55
CA ALA A 226 9.66 5.83 -21.16
C ALA A 226 8.41 6.62 -20.70
N ILE A 227 8.38 7.05 -19.43
CA ILE A 227 7.33 7.93 -18.89
C ILE A 227 7.32 9.29 -19.62
N ASP A 228 8.48 9.94 -19.68
CA ASP A 228 8.60 11.27 -20.27
C ASP A 228 8.28 11.26 -21.77
N ALA A 229 8.75 10.23 -22.50
CA ALA A 229 8.43 10.04 -23.91
C ALA A 229 6.92 9.84 -24.15
N ALA A 230 6.25 9.04 -23.30
CA ALA A 230 4.81 8.83 -23.41
C ALA A 230 4.03 10.13 -23.13
N LYS A 231 4.44 10.93 -22.14
CA LYS A 231 3.82 12.25 -21.88
C LYS A 231 3.95 13.20 -23.06
N GLN A 232 5.14 13.30 -23.66
CA GLN A 232 5.37 14.13 -24.84
C GLN A 232 4.51 13.68 -26.02
N ALA A 233 4.41 12.36 -26.25
CA ALA A 233 3.55 11.81 -27.29
C ALA A 233 2.06 12.12 -27.03
N MET A 234 1.58 11.97 -25.79
CA MET A 234 0.20 12.30 -25.42
C MET A 234 -0.12 13.80 -25.56
N GLU A 235 0.81 14.68 -25.18
CA GLU A 235 0.64 16.13 -25.32
C GLU A 235 0.57 16.54 -26.80
N ALA A 236 1.42 15.95 -27.66
CA ALA A 236 1.39 16.17 -29.10
C ALA A 236 0.07 15.71 -29.73
N GLU A 237 -0.43 14.52 -29.36
CA GLU A 237 -1.73 14.01 -29.85
C GLU A 237 -2.90 14.91 -29.42
N LEU A 238 -2.88 15.43 -28.18
CA LEU A 238 -3.92 16.31 -27.68
C LEU A 238 -3.91 17.67 -28.42
N GLY A 239 -2.73 18.22 -28.70
CA GLY A 239 -2.57 19.41 -29.53
C GLY A 239 -3.07 19.22 -30.96
N GLU A 240 -2.78 18.07 -31.58
CA GLU A 240 -3.31 17.75 -32.91
C GLU A 240 -4.83 17.61 -32.91
N LYS A 241 -5.40 16.95 -31.90
CA LYS A 241 -6.85 16.82 -31.74
C LYS A 241 -7.54 18.17 -31.57
N GLN A 242 -6.93 19.09 -30.83
CA GLN A 242 -7.42 20.47 -30.70
C GLN A 242 -7.39 21.20 -32.04
N ARG A 243 -6.27 21.14 -32.77
CA ARG A 243 -6.16 21.74 -34.11
C ARG A 243 -7.23 21.22 -35.07
N LEU A 244 -7.47 19.91 -35.09
CA LEU A 244 -8.51 19.31 -35.92
C LEU A 244 -9.92 19.72 -35.50
N ALA A 245 -10.18 19.87 -34.19
CA ALA A 245 -11.45 20.37 -33.70
C ALA A 245 -11.68 21.84 -34.06
N GLU A 246 -10.63 22.67 -33.99
CA GLU A 246 -10.66 24.07 -34.43
C GLU A 246 -10.87 24.19 -35.94
N GLU A 247 -10.18 23.38 -36.74
CA GLU A 247 -10.36 23.32 -38.19
C GLU A 247 -11.78 22.87 -38.57
N ALA A 248 -12.32 21.85 -37.89
CA ALA A 248 -13.70 21.40 -38.10
C ALA A 248 -14.72 22.45 -37.66
N ALA A 249 -14.46 23.18 -36.57
CA ALA A 249 -15.31 24.28 -36.11
C ALA A 249 -15.25 25.47 -37.09
N ALA A 250 -14.06 25.80 -37.60
CA ALA A 250 -13.87 26.83 -38.62
C ALA A 250 -14.58 26.45 -39.93
N ARG A 251 -14.47 25.19 -40.37
CA ARG A 251 -15.20 24.70 -41.55
C ARG A 251 -16.71 24.78 -41.37
N LYS A 252 -17.23 24.35 -40.21
CA LYS A 252 -18.67 24.47 -39.91
C LYS A 252 -19.14 25.92 -39.89
N LYS A 253 -18.30 26.83 -39.37
CA LYS A 253 -18.59 28.26 -39.37
C LYS A 253 -18.61 28.82 -40.80
N ALA A 254 -17.63 28.48 -41.63
CA ALA A 254 -17.57 28.90 -43.03
C ALA A 254 -18.74 28.33 -43.85
N GLU A 255 -19.12 27.07 -43.63
CA GLU A 255 -20.27 26.42 -44.27
C GLU A 255 -21.60 27.10 -43.87
N ALA A 256 -21.75 27.50 -42.61
CA ALA A 256 -22.91 28.26 -42.14
C ALA A 256 -22.92 29.73 -42.62
N GLU A 257 -21.76 30.32 -42.92
CA GLU A 257 -21.67 31.68 -43.45
C GLU A 257 -22.00 31.74 -44.96
N GLY A 258 -21.86 30.62 -45.68
CA GLY A 258 -22.10 30.54 -47.12
C GLY A 258 -20.98 31.18 -47.94
N PRO A 259 -21.08 31.19 -49.29
CA PRO A 259 -20.10 31.84 -50.15
C PRO A 259 -19.95 33.34 -49.84
N ALA A 260 -18.75 33.87 -50.04
CA ALA A 260 -18.50 35.30 -49.98
C ALA A 260 -19.27 36.01 -51.10
N LEU A 261 -19.68 37.27 -50.88
CA LEU A 261 -20.52 38.02 -51.81
C LEU A 261 -19.93 38.08 -53.22
N GLU A 262 -18.60 38.17 -53.32
CA GLU A 262 -17.85 38.25 -54.57
C GLU A 262 -17.76 36.91 -55.32
N ASP A 263 -17.99 35.80 -54.62
CA ASP A 263 -17.94 34.44 -55.15
C ASP A 263 -19.33 33.91 -55.56
N ILE A 264 -20.40 34.67 -55.29
CA ILE A 264 -21.76 34.34 -55.72
C ILE A 264 -21.90 34.71 -57.20
N ALA A 265 -22.21 33.73 -58.04
CA ALA A 265 -22.44 33.97 -59.46
C ALA A 265 -23.65 34.91 -59.67
N PRO A 266 -23.65 35.81 -60.68
CA PRO A 266 -24.71 36.80 -60.86
C PRO A 266 -26.13 36.21 -60.91
N ASP A 267 -26.31 35.07 -61.55
CA ASP A 267 -27.58 34.33 -61.62
C ASP A 267 -28.03 33.82 -60.24
N GLN A 268 -27.10 33.26 -59.46
CA GLN A 268 -27.36 32.81 -58.08
C GLN A 268 -27.60 33.98 -57.12
N MET A 269 -26.95 35.12 -57.36
CA MET A 269 -27.15 36.34 -56.58
C MET A 269 -28.58 36.86 -56.72
N LEU A 270 -29.12 36.86 -57.95
CA LEU A 270 -30.50 37.24 -58.22
C LEU A 270 -31.49 36.27 -57.55
N GLU A 271 -31.25 34.95 -57.65
CA GLU A 271 -32.09 33.94 -57.00
C GLU A 271 -32.11 34.10 -55.47
N HIS A 272 -30.95 34.35 -54.85
CA HIS A 272 -30.87 34.61 -53.41
C HIS A 272 -31.53 35.93 -53.00
N ILE A 273 -31.41 37.00 -53.79
CA ILE A 273 -32.05 38.31 -53.51
C ILE A 273 -33.58 38.19 -53.62
N GLU A 274 -34.08 37.48 -54.63
CA GLU A 274 -35.52 37.22 -54.80
C GLU A 274 -36.07 36.41 -53.61
N ALA A 275 -35.37 35.33 -53.21
CA ALA A 275 -35.75 34.52 -52.06
C ALA A 275 -35.73 35.32 -50.73
N ILE A 276 -34.76 36.24 -50.55
CA ILE A 276 -34.72 37.15 -49.39
C ILE A 276 -35.94 38.07 -49.38
N ARG A 277 -36.30 38.65 -50.53
CA ARG A 277 -37.46 39.56 -50.62
C ARG A 277 -38.76 38.82 -50.34
N GLU A 278 -38.92 37.63 -50.89
CA GLU A 278 -40.06 36.76 -50.58
C GLU A 278 -40.14 36.49 -49.06
N ILE A 279 -39.02 36.15 -48.42
CA ILE A 279 -38.94 35.93 -46.97
C ILE A 279 -39.30 37.20 -46.16
N MET A 280 -38.84 38.38 -46.59
CA MET A 280 -39.14 39.66 -45.95
C MET A 280 -40.59 40.12 -46.16
N GLU A 281 -41.29 39.62 -47.18
CA GLU A 281 -42.74 39.81 -47.32
C GLU A 281 -43.54 38.97 -46.31
N PHE A 282 -42.99 37.83 -45.86
CA PHE A 282 -43.63 36.94 -44.89
C PHE A 282 -43.44 37.35 -43.42
N SER A 283 -42.32 37.99 -43.05
CA SER A 283 -42.06 38.47 -41.69
C SER A 283 -41.22 39.74 -41.70
N ASP A 284 -41.54 40.68 -40.80
CA ASP A 284 -40.77 41.91 -40.52
C ASP A 284 -39.86 41.78 -39.28
N VAL A 285 -39.86 40.61 -38.62
CA VAL A 285 -39.04 40.34 -37.44
C VAL A 285 -37.68 39.84 -37.88
N GLU A 286 -36.63 40.66 -37.69
CA GLU A 286 -35.24 40.35 -38.07
C GLU A 286 -34.79 38.93 -37.69
N LYS A 287 -35.12 38.49 -36.47
CA LYS A 287 -34.74 37.16 -35.98
C LYS A 287 -35.43 36.03 -36.77
N GLU A 288 -36.68 36.22 -37.19
CA GLU A 288 -37.42 35.25 -37.99
C GLU A 288 -36.89 35.24 -39.42
N ILE A 289 -36.66 36.41 -40.03
CA ILE A 289 -36.03 36.57 -41.34
C ILE A 289 -34.70 35.81 -41.41
N ARG A 290 -33.80 36.05 -40.45
CA ARG A 290 -32.50 35.37 -40.37
C ARG A 290 -32.65 33.85 -40.27
N THR A 291 -33.61 33.37 -39.48
CA THR A 291 -33.88 31.94 -39.30
C THR A 291 -34.41 31.30 -40.58
N MET A 292 -35.32 31.97 -41.29
CA MET A 292 -35.89 31.46 -42.54
C MET A 292 -34.87 31.49 -43.67
N CYS A 293 -34.05 32.55 -43.77
CA CYS A 293 -32.97 32.62 -44.75
C CYS A 293 -31.91 31.54 -44.52
N GLU A 294 -31.56 31.23 -43.26
CA GLU A 294 -30.66 30.12 -42.92
C GLU A 294 -31.26 28.76 -43.32
N GLN A 295 -32.55 28.53 -43.08
CA GLN A 295 -33.24 27.30 -43.50
C GLN A 295 -33.33 27.15 -45.03
N SER A 296 -33.40 28.27 -45.75
CA SER A 296 -33.41 28.34 -47.21
C SER A 296 -32.00 28.33 -47.83
N SER A 297 -30.95 28.08 -47.04
CA SER A 297 -29.55 28.04 -47.50
C SER A 297 -29.07 29.34 -48.18
N ILE A 298 -29.63 30.49 -47.76
CA ILE A 298 -29.25 31.79 -48.29
C ILE A 298 -27.95 32.24 -47.63
N PRO A 299 -26.93 32.71 -48.39
CA PRO A 299 -25.66 33.14 -47.84
C PRO A 299 -25.82 34.24 -46.79
N LYS A 300 -25.17 34.08 -45.64
CA LYS A 300 -25.32 35.00 -44.50
C LYS A 300 -24.91 36.43 -44.86
N SER A 301 -23.91 36.58 -45.73
CA SER A 301 -23.45 37.86 -46.27
C SER A 301 -24.58 38.67 -46.93
N LEU A 302 -25.45 38.01 -47.70
CA LEU A 302 -26.62 38.64 -48.32
C LEU A 302 -27.72 38.93 -47.31
N VAL A 303 -27.95 38.03 -46.36
CA VAL A 303 -28.94 38.24 -45.27
C VAL A 303 -28.55 39.43 -44.40
N ASP A 304 -27.27 39.57 -44.06
CA ASP A 304 -26.75 40.69 -43.27
C ASP A 304 -26.92 42.02 -44.00
N ILE A 305 -26.69 42.06 -45.32
CA ILE A 305 -26.92 43.24 -46.16
C ILE A 305 -28.41 43.56 -46.27
N ALA A 306 -29.27 42.57 -46.48
CA ALA A 306 -30.71 42.79 -46.61
C ALA A 306 -31.34 43.38 -45.34
N VAL A 307 -30.87 42.95 -44.17
CA VAL A 307 -31.38 43.43 -42.88
C VAL A 307 -30.79 44.80 -42.49
N SER A 308 -29.51 45.04 -42.80
CA SER A 308 -28.79 46.22 -42.29
C SER A 308 -28.71 47.37 -43.29
N GLU A 309 -28.66 47.06 -44.58
CA GLU A 309 -28.36 47.99 -45.68
C GLU A 309 -29.21 47.67 -46.93
N PRO A 310 -30.54 47.84 -46.87
CA PRO A 310 -31.44 47.43 -47.96
C PRO A 310 -31.12 48.12 -49.29
N ASP A 311 -30.69 49.39 -49.27
CA ASP A 311 -30.29 50.12 -50.49
C ASP A 311 -29.10 49.45 -51.21
N LYS A 312 -28.19 48.78 -50.47
CA LYS A 312 -27.07 48.04 -51.06
C LYS A 312 -27.51 46.72 -51.68
N LEU A 313 -28.60 46.12 -51.20
CA LEU A 313 -29.17 44.91 -51.81
C LEU A 313 -29.67 45.22 -53.23
N ASP A 314 -30.32 46.38 -53.41
CA ASP A 314 -30.79 46.85 -54.72
C ASP A 314 -29.65 47.18 -55.69
N GLU A 315 -28.52 47.69 -55.18
CA GLU A 315 -27.31 47.89 -56.00
C GLU A 315 -26.68 46.58 -56.47
N LEU A 316 -26.72 45.54 -55.62
CA LEU A 316 -26.19 44.21 -55.95
C LEU A 316 -27.05 43.52 -57.01
N GLU A 317 -28.38 43.62 -56.89
CA GLU A 317 -29.32 43.14 -57.90
C GLU A 317 -29.05 43.77 -59.28
N LYS A 318 -28.99 45.11 -59.35
CA LYS A 318 -28.71 45.83 -60.61
C LYS A 318 -27.37 45.46 -61.23
N LYS A 319 -26.35 45.22 -60.40
CA LYS A 319 -25.02 44.78 -60.88
C LYS A 319 -25.03 43.35 -61.40
N ALA A 320 -25.90 42.50 -60.85
CA ALA A 320 -26.05 41.11 -61.27
C ALA A 320 -26.91 40.96 -62.55
N GLU A 321 -27.85 41.88 -62.82
CA GLU A 321 -28.68 41.91 -64.03
C GLU A 321 -27.93 42.32 -65.32
N GLY A 322 -26.80 43.03 -65.19
CA GLY A 322 -25.95 43.48 -66.30
C GLY A 322 -26.12 44.95 -66.68
#